data_AF-A0A1E5UJF5-F1
#
_entry.id   AF-A0A1E5UJF5-F1
#
_cell.length_a   1.000
_cell.length_b   1.000
_cell.length_c   1.000
_cell.angle_alpha   90.00
_cell.angle_beta   90.00
_cell.angle_gamma   90.00
#
_symmetry.space_group_name_H-M   'P 1'
#
loop_
_entity.id
_entity.type
_entity.pdbx_description
1 polymer ?
#
loop_
_entity_poly.entity_id
_entity_poly.type
_entity_poly.pdbx_seq_one_letter_code
_entity_poly.pdbx_strand_id
1 'polypeptide(L)'
;MLLAARALANLVDVLPSSCSAVVHYGAIQCFCARLLTIEYMDLAEQSLQALKKISLEHPTACLRAGALMAVLSYLDFFSTGVQVHRHSMSLQSSDVLTALHMLCTLCFHLHLFPHGGHCLFVL
;
A
#
# COMPACT_ATOMS: atom_id res chain seq x y z
N MET A 1 2.72 -18.64 -6.54
CA MET A 1 3.25 -17.34 -6.08
C MET A 1 2.16 -16.36 -5.60
N LEU A 2 0.96 -16.34 -6.22
CA LEU A 2 -0.22 -15.55 -5.76
C LEU A 2 -0.70 -15.92 -4.34
N LEU A 3 -0.72 -17.22 -4.01
CA LEU A 3 -1.15 -17.71 -2.69
C LEU A 3 -0.27 -17.18 -1.54
N ALA A 4 1.04 -17.04 -1.79
CA ALA A 4 1.99 -16.56 -0.78
C ALA A 4 1.78 -15.06 -0.49
N ALA A 5 1.51 -14.25 -1.51
CA ALA A 5 1.18 -12.84 -1.33
C ALA A 5 -0.14 -12.67 -0.56
N ARG A 6 -1.16 -13.48 -0.87
CA ARG A 6 -2.42 -13.50 -0.09
C ARG A 6 -2.20 -13.94 1.35
N ALA A 7 -1.42 -15.00 1.58
CA ALA A 7 -1.13 -15.48 2.93
C ALA A 7 -0.39 -14.41 3.75
N LEU A 8 0.57 -13.70 3.15
CA LEU A 8 1.27 -12.60 3.80
C LEU A 8 0.35 -11.41 4.07
N ALA A 9 -0.49 -11.01 3.11
CA ALA A 9 -1.46 -9.94 3.29
C ALA A 9 -2.42 -10.28 4.44
N ASN A 10 -2.96 -11.50 4.45
CA ASN A 10 -3.87 -11.97 5.49
C ASN A 10 -3.18 -12.10 6.86
N LEU A 11 -1.91 -12.49 6.88
CA LEU A 11 -1.12 -12.58 8.12
C LEU A 11 -0.88 -11.19 8.74
N VAL A 12 -0.53 -10.19 7.93
CA VAL A 12 -0.45 -8.78 8.34
C VAL A 12 -1.81 -8.25 8.78
N ASP A 13 -2.89 -8.71 8.12
CA ASP A 13 -4.25 -8.27 8.41
C ASP A 13 -4.75 -8.76 9.78
N VAL A 14 -4.56 -10.06 10.06
CA VAL A 14 -5.01 -10.75 11.27
C VAL A 14 -4.06 -10.50 12.46
N LEU A 15 -2.76 -10.35 12.20
CA LEU A 15 -1.72 -10.23 13.23
C LEU A 15 -0.82 -9.00 12.97
N PRO A 16 -1.23 -7.78 13.36
CA PRO A 16 -0.41 -6.58 13.17
C PRO A 16 0.94 -6.66 13.92
N SER A 17 1.03 -7.41 15.02
CA SER A 17 2.30 -7.64 15.74
C SER A 17 3.37 -8.35 14.88
N SER A 18 2.94 -9.09 13.85
CA SER A 18 3.84 -9.77 12.92
C SER A 18 4.41 -8.83 11.84
N CYS A 19 3.88 -7.61 11.70
CA CYS A 19 4.34 -6.62 10.72
C CYS A 19 5.84 -6.39 10.79
N SER A 20 6.43 -6.29 12.00
CA SER A 20 7.87 -6.09 12.16
C SER A 20 8.70 -7.22 11.53
N ALA A 21 8.28 -8.47 11.72
CA ALA A 21 8.94 -9.62 11.08
C ALA A 21 8.74 -9.59 9.56
N VAL A 22 7.54 -9.30 9.09
CA VAL A 22 7.19 -9.22 7.66
C VAL A 22 8.02 -8.13 6.95
N VAL A 23 8.22 -6.97 7.59
CA VAL A 23 9.11 -5.91 7.13
C VAL A 23 10.56 -6.39 7.11
N HIS A 24 11.01 -7.05 8.18
CA HIS A 24 12.39 -7.55 8.29
C HIS A 24 12.74 -8.58 7.20
N TYR A 25 11.78 -9.43 6.82
CA TYR A 25 11.93 -10.41 5.73
C TYR A 25 11.69 -9.83 4.32
N GLY A 26 11.47 -8.53 4.17
CA GLY A 26 11.36 -7.88 2.86
C GLY A 26 10.01 -8.09 2.13
N ALA A 27 8.95 -8.48 2.83
CA ALA A 27 7.66 -8.73 2.20
C ALA A 27 7.02 -7.47 1.59
N ILE A 28 7.43 -6.26 2.02
CA ILE A 28 6.98 -5.00 1.43
C ILE A 28 7.30 -4.95 -0.07
N GLN A 29 8.50 -5.42 -0.48
CA GLN A 29 8.88 -5.46 -1.90
C GLN A 29 8.00 -6.44 -2.67
N CYS A 30 7.58 -7.56 -2.06
CA CYS A 30 6.64 -8.49 -2.69
C CYS A 30 5.28 -7.84 -2.97
N PHE A 31 4.74 -7.05 -2.04
CA PHE A 31 3.50 -6.31 -2.27
C PHE A 31 3.66 -5.22 -3.34
N CYS A 32 4.78 -4.48 -3.31
CA CYS A 32 5.08 -3.46 -4.32
C CYS A 32 5.19 -4.08 -5.72
N ALA A 33 5.85 -5.23 -5.85
CA ALA A 33 5.92 -5.95 -7.12
C ALA A 33 4.53 -6.33 -7.65
N ARG A 34 3.60 -6.74 -6.78
CA ARG A 34 2.21 -7.07 -7.19
C ARG A 34 1.39 -5.86 -7.63
N LEU A 35 1.62 -4.70 -7.02
CA LEU A 35 1.02 -3.44 -7.47
C LEU A 35 1.60 -2.94 -8.80
N LEU A 36 2.86 -3.28 -9.10
CA LEU A 36 3.50 -2.95 -10.38
C LEU A 36 3.11 -3.94 -11.50
N THR A 37 2.85 -5.20 -11.17
CA THR A 37 2.39 -6.24 -12.11
C THR A 37 0.91 -6.57 -11.86
N ILE A 38 0.01 -5.66 -12.24
CA ILE A 38 -1.43 -5.82 -12.01
C ILE A 38 -2.00 -6.88 -12.97
N GLU A 39 -1.86 -8.15 -12.60
CA GLU A 39 -2.49 -9.28 -13.30
C GLU A 39 -3.90 -9.58 -12.75
N TYR A 40 -4.13 -9.32 -11.45
CA TYR A 40 -5.38 -9.60 -10.74
C TYR A 40 -5.72 -8.43 -9.82
N MET A 41 -6.83 -7.73 -10.08
CA MET A 41 -7.21 -6.55 -9.28
C MET A 41 -7.45 -6.87 -7.81
N ASP A 42 -8.14 -7.98 -7.50
CA ASP A 42 -8.41 -8.36 -6.09
C ASP A 42 -7.12 -8.56 -5.28
N LEU A 43 -6.04 -9.03 -5.93
CA LEU A 43 -4.76 -9.19 -5.27
C LEU A 43 -4.05 -7.85 -5.04
N ALA A 44 -4.14 -6.96 -6.02
CA ALA A 44 -3.59 -5.62 -5.90
C ALA A 44 -4.27 -4.84 -4.77
N GLU A 45 -5.60 -4.96 -4.65
CA GLU A 45 -6.40 -4.40 -3.56
C GLU A 45 -5.95 -4.95 -2.19
N GLN A 46 -5.87 -6.27 -2.04
CA GLN A 46 -5.39 -6.90 -0.80
C GLN A 46 -3.97 -6.46 -0.44
N SER A 47 -3.09 -6.31 -1.45
CA SER A 47 -1.72 -5.83 -1.26
C SER A 47 -1.69 -4.38 -0.80
N LEU A 48 -2.57 -3.52 -1.34
CA LEU A 48 -2.71 -2.13 -0.97
C LEU A 48 -3.21 -1.99 0.48
N GLN A 49 -4.18 -2.80 0.89
CA GLN A 49 -4.70 -2.81 2.26
C GLN A 49 -3.62 -3.27 3.26
N ALA A 50 -2.85 -4.31 2.93
CA ALA A 50 -1.73 -4.76 3.76
C ALA A 50 -0.64 -3.68 3.87
N LEU A 51 -0.26 -3.05 2.75
CA LEU A 51 0.71 -1.96 2.72
C LEU A 51 0.25 -0.75 3.53
N LYS A 52 -1.05 -0.43 3.53
CA LYS A 52 -1.63 0.63 4.38
C LYS A 52 -1.33 0.34 5.85
N LYS A 53 -1.65 -0.87 6.33
CA LYS A 53 -1.40 -1.25 7.73
C LYS A 53 0.09 -1.18 8.08
N ILE A 54 0.96 -1.68 7.20
CA ILE A 54 2.41 -1.61 7.42
C ILE A 54 2.90 -0.16 7.40
N SER A 55 2.34 0.71 6.55
CA SER A 55 2.74 2.12 6.47
C SER A 55 2.39 2.93 7.71
N LEU A 56 1.39 2.50 8.50
CA LEU A 56 1.05 3.11 9.78
C LEU A 56 2.09 2.77 10.87
N GLU A 57 2.55 1.52 10.90
CA GLU A 57 3.52 1.04 11.89
C GLU A 57 4.99 1.33 11.51
N HIS A 58 5.32 1.24 10.22
CA HIS A 58 6.69 1.33 9.73
C HIS A 58 6.79 2.10 8.39
N PRO A 59 6.41 3.39 8.36
CA PRO A 59 6.38 4.21 7.13
C PRO A 59 7.75 4.32 6.45
N THR A 60 8.84 4.33 7.23
CA THR A 60 10.21 4.47 6.70
C THR A 60 10.68 3.24 5.92
N ALA A 61 10.21 2.03 6.26
CA ALA A 61 10.50 0.83 5.45
C ALA A 61 9.65 0.80 4.19
N CYS A 62 8.39 1.26 4.25
CA CYS A 62 7.56 1.40 3.06
C CYS A 62 8.18 2.37 2.04
N LEU A 63 8.68 3.53 2.50
CA LEU A 63 9.41 4.47 1.65
C LEU A 63 10.65 3.84 1.03
N ARG A 64 11.50 3.18 1.84
CA ARG A 64 12.73 2.52 1.36
C ARG A 64 12.45 1.38 0.38
N ALA A 65 11.32 0.70 0.52
CA ALA A 65 10.92 -0.39 -0.38
C ALA A 65 10.30 0.11 -1.69
N GLY A 66 10.09 1.41 -1.88
CA GLY A 66 9.49 1.96 -3.09
C GLY A 66 7.96 1.87 -3.14
N ALA A 67 7.28 1.77 -1.98
CA ALA A 67 5.82 1.68 -1.92
C ALA A 67 5.11 2.87 -2.59
N LEU A 68 5.72 4.07 -2.54
CA LEU A 68 5.18 5.27 -3.19
C LEU A 68 5.01 5.07 -4.71
N MET A 69 6.05 4.56 -5.38
CA MET A 69 6.03 4.29 -6.82
C MET A 69 5.00 3.21 -7.17
N ALA A 70 4.93 2.15 -6.36
CA ALA A 70 3.99 1.06 -6.57
C ALA A 70 2.53 1.52 -6.47
N VAL A 71 2.20 2.36 -5.48
CA VAL A 71 0.86 2.94 -5.31
C VAL A 71 0.51 3.92 -6.42
N LEU A 72 1.47 4.73 -6.89
CA LEU A 72 1.27 5.63 -8.03
C LEU A 72 0.99 4.86 -9.32
N SER A 73 1.74 3.79 -9.61
CA SER A 73 1.46 2.92 -10.76
C SER A 73 0.08 2.29 -10.68
N TYR A 74 -0.37 1.88 -9.49
CA TYR A 74 -1.72 1.37 -9.28
C TYR A 74 -2.80 2.43 -9.58
N LEU A 75 -2.61 3.68 -9.16
CA LEU A 75 -3.52 4.78 -9.46
C LEU A 75 -3.53 5.16 -10.94
N ASP A 76 -2.38 5.13 -11.61
CA ASP A 76 -2.27 5.41 -13.05
C ASP A 76 -3.03 4.35 -13.87
N PHE A 77 -2.89 3.08 -13.50
CA PHE A 77 -3.69 1.99 -14.08
C PHE A 77 -5.20 2.20 -13.85
N PHE A 78 -5.57 2.75 -12.70
CA PHE A 78 -6.95 3.14 -12.43
C PHE A 78 -7.45 4.24 -13.36
N SER A 79 -6.71 5.33 -13.48
CA SER A 79 -7.06 6.46 -14.35
C SER A 79 -7.17 6.07 -15.83
N THR A 80 -6.31 5.15 -16.30
CA THR A 80 -6.37 4.61 -17.67
C THR A 80 -7.49 3.57 -17.85
N GLY A 81 -7.79 2.78 -16.81
CA GLY A 81 -8.85 1.75 -16.81
C GLY A 81 -10.30 2.27 -16.80
N VAL A 82 -10.53 3.51 -16.32
CA VAL A 82 -11.86 4.17 -16.31
C VAL A 82 -12.46 4.28 -17.73
N GLN A 83 -11.63 4.29 -18.77
CA GLN A 83 -12.08 4.47 -20.15
C GLN A 83 -12.66 3.20 -20.80
N VAL A 84 -12.35 2.00 -20.27
CA VAL A 84 -12.67 0.72 -20.93
C VAL A 84 -13.58 -0.22 -20.13
N HIS A 85 -13.70 -0.10 -18.80
CA HIS A 85 -14.46 -1.07 -17.97
C HIS A 85 -15.44 -0.40 -16.98
N ARG A 86 -16.44 0.32 -17.51
CA ARG A 86 -17.51 0.94 -16.72
C ARG A 86 -18.47 -0.05 -16.03
N HIS A 87 -18.48 -1.34 -16.40
CA HIS A 87 -19.59 -2.23 -16.06
C HIS A 87 -19.33 -3.41 -15.10
N SER A 88 -18.11 -3.61 -14.58
CA SER A 88 -17.83 -4.81 -13.75
C SER A 88 -16.82 -4.62 -12.63
N MET A 89 -16.55 -3.39 -12.21
CA MET A 89 -15.75 -3.15 -11.01
C MET A 89 -16.60 -2.45 -9.98
N SER A 90 -17.06 -3.23 -9.01
CA SER A 90 -17.45 -2.74 -7.68
C SER A 90 -16.23 -2.17 -6.97
N LEU A 91 -15.65 -1.13 -7.55
CA LEU A 91 -14.68 -0.23 -6.94
C LEU A 91 -15.32 0.34 -5.70
N GLN A 92 -15.02 -0.23 -4.54
CA GLN A 92 -15.37 0.42 -3.30
C GLN A 92 -14.52 1.70 -3.25
N SER A 93 -15.16 2.87 -3.09
CA SER A 93 -14.46 4.15 -2.91
C SER A 93 -13.36 4.10 -1.83
N SER A 94 -13.36 3.07 -0.98
CA SER A 94 -12.34 2.79 0.04
C SER A 94 -10.94 2.54 -0.50
N ASP A 95 -10.75 1.97 -1.68
CA ASP A 95 -9.41 1.58 -2.15
C ASP A 95 -8.64 2.78 -2.69
N VAL A 96 -9.31 3.61 -3.50
CA VAL A 96 -8.75 4.88 -3.98
C VAL A 96 -8.47 5.80 -2.79
N LEU A 97 -9.38 5.87 -1.82
CA LEU A 97 -9.17 6.63 -0.59
C LEU A 97 -7.99 6.08 0.23
N THR A 98 -7.81 4.76 0.25
CA THR A 98 -6.69 4.11 0.93
C THR A 98 -5.36 4.41 0.25
N ALA A 99 -5.27 4.32 -1.07
CA ALA A 99 -4.09 4.70 -1.83
C ALA A 99 -3.72 6.17 -1.60
N LEU A 100 -4.72 7.06 -1.66
CA LEU A 100 -4.52 8.49 -1.45
C LEU A 100 -4.07 8.80 -0.02
N HIS A 101 -4.67 8.15 0.98
CA HIS A 101 -4.26 8.31 2.38
C HIS A 101 -2.82 7.82 2.57
N MET A 102 -2.45 6.67 2.00
CA MET A 102 -1.10 6.13 2.07
C MET A 102 -0.08 7.07 1.41
N LEU A 103 -0.40 7.62 0.24
CA LEU A 103 0.40 8.65 -0.42
C LEU A 103 0.57 9.88 0.46
N CYS A 104 -0.49 10.34 1.12
CA CYS A 104 -0.43 11.49 2.02
C CYS A 104 0.46 11.20 3.23
N THR A 105 0.30 10.03 3.88
CA THR A 105 1.15 9.58 4.99
C THR A 105 2.62 9.47 4.57
N LEU A 106 2.90 8.85 3.43
CA LEU A 106 4.25 8.65 2.90
C LEU A 106 4.89 9.98 2.46
N CYS A 107 4.15 10.85 1.77
CA CYS A 107 4.61 12.19 1.37
C CYS A 107 4.88 13.07 2.58
N PHE A 108 4.02 13.05 3.59
CA PHE A 108 4.26 13.76 4.86
C PHE A 108 5.55 13.25 5.51
N HIS A 109 5.75 11.93 5.54
CA HIS A 109 6.98 11.35 6.08
C HIS A 109 8.23 11.63 5.23
N LEU A 110 8.08 11.79 3.91
CA LEU A 110 9.14 12.13 2.97
C LEU A 110 9.52 13.62 3.05
N HIS A 111 8.56 14.51 3.33
CA HIS A 111 8.76 15.97 3.43
C HIS A 111 9.08 16.48 4.84
N LEU A 112 8.88 15.69 5.91
CA LEU A 112 8.94 16.19 7.30
C LEU A 112 10.03 15.58 8.20
N PHE A 113 11.16 15.13 7.66
CA PHE A 113 12.37 14.93 8.50
C PHE A 113 13.66 15.46 7.85
N PRO A 114 13.80 16.78 7.68
CA PRO A 114 15.01 17.48 8.05
C PRO A 114 14.78 18.11 9.44
N HIS A 115 15.28 17.46 10.50
CA HIS A 115 15.21 17.88 11.91
C HIS A 115 13.86 17.76 12.63
N GLY A 116 13.94 17.31 13.88
CA GLY A 116 12.82 16.79 14.67
C GLY A 116 11.76 17.82 15.05
N GLY A 117 10.56 17.30 15.31
CA GLY A 117 9.44 18.08 15.79
C GLY A 117 8.17 17.23 15.81
N HIS A 118 7.55 17.15 16.98
CA HIS A 118 6.28 16.48 17.20
C HIS A 118 5.20 17.06 16.29
N CYS A 119 4.67 16.28 15.35
CA CYS A 119 3.54 16.73 14.53
C CYS A 119 2.24 16.12 15.05
N LEU A 120 1.59 16.91 15.90
CA LEU A 120 0.19 16.87 16.28
C LEU A 120 -0.67 17.05 15.00
N PHE A 121 -1.23 15.99 14.45
CA PHE A 121 -2.35 16.11 13.50
C PHE A 121 -3.23 14.85 13.54
N VAL A 122 -4.00 14.73 14.61
CA VAL A 122 -5.25 13.96 14.62
C VAL A 122 -6.28 14.79 15.39
N LEU A 123 -6.95 15.71 14.68
CA LEU A 123 -8.38 15.98 14.84
C LEU A 123 -8.93 16.61 13.56
#